data_AF-A0A850HQ76-F1
#
_entry.id   AF-A0A850HQ76-F1
#
_cell.length_a   1.000
_cell.length_b   1.000
_cell.length_c   1.000
_cell.angle_alpha   90.00
_cell.angle_beta   90.00
_cell.angle_gamma   90.00
#
_symmetry.space_group_name_H-M   'P 1'
#
loop_
_entity.id
_entity.type
_entity.pdbx_description
1 polymer ?
#
loop_
_entity_poly.entity_id
_entity_poly.type
_entity_poly.pdbx_seq_one_letter_code
_entity_poly.pdbx_strand_id
1 'polypeptide(L)'
;MYTKDSLNNLYRMIASNIDISDKMFELAEEEYKKLGKWIDKETPEYQISIYPQGSFALGTVVRPISNEDDYDLDLVCQFEEKYGLTAKKMKVDVVKPLLVKYKVSQNEIEEKRRCWHIEYKDIPYFHMDVIPAYA
;
A
#
# COMPACT_ATOMS: atom_id res chain seq x y z
N MET A 1 -20.94 -23.96 -30.83
CA MET A 1 -21.22 -22.95 -29.78
C MET A 1 -20.59 -23.44 -28.48
N TYR A 2 -19.98 -22.54 -27.70
CA TYR A 2 -19.50 -22.87 -26.37
C TYR A 2 -20.68 -23.18 -25.43
N THR A 3 -20.53 -24.19 -24.57
CA THR A 3 -21.52 -24.48 -23.53
C THR A 3 -21.37 -23.48 -22.38
N LYS A 4 -22.44 -23.27 -21.60
CA LYS A 4 -22.40 -22.46 -20.38
C LYS A 4 -21.28 -22.91 -19.43
N ASP A 5 -21.08 -24.21 -19.29
CA ASP A 5 -20.03 -24.76 -18.42
C ASP A 5 -18.63 -24.48 -18.95
N SER A 6 -18.42 -24.56 -20.27
CA SER A 6 -17.13 -24.22 -20.88
C SER A 6 -16.78 -22.74 -20.67
N LEU A 7 -17.76 -21.84 -20.77
CA LEU A 7 -17.57 -20.40 -20.49
C LEU A 7 -17.29 -20.15 -19.01
N ASN A 8 -18.02 -20.78 -18.10
CA ASN A 8 -17.79 -20.65 -16.65
C ASN A 8 -16.39 -21.14 -16.25
N ASN A 9 -15.93 -22.25 -16.81
CA ASN A 9 -14.58 -22.76 -16.56
C ASN A 9 -13.51 -21.79 -17.06
N LEU A 10 -13.69 -21.23 -18.27
CA LEU A 10 -12.79 -20.20 -18.80
C LEU A 10 -12.74 -18.97 -17.88
N TYR A 11 -13.89 -18.46 -17.42
CA TYR A 11 -13.93 -17.32 -16.51
C TYR A 11 -13.24 -17.59 -15.17
N ARG A 12 -13.43 -18.78 -14.60
CA ARG A 12 -12.74 -19.18 -13.36
C ARG A 12 -11.23 -19.28 -13.55
N MET A 13 -10.78 -19.82 -14.69
CA MET A 13 -9.36 -19.88 -15.02
C MET A 13 -8.78 -18.47 -15.15
N ILE A 14 -9.44 -17.57 -15.87
CA ILE A 14 -8.99 -16.18 -16.00
C ILE A 14 -8.91 -15.53 -14.62
N ALA A 15 -9.99 -15.61 -13.82
CA ALA A 15 -10.03 -15.05 -12.47
C ALA A 15 -8.86 -15.58 -11.61
N SER A 16 -8.65 -16.90 -11.55
CA SER A 16 -7.58 -17.49 -10.75
C SER A 16 -6.17 -17.13 -11.22
N ASN A 17 -5.98 -16.78 -12.49
CA ASN A 17 -4.66 -16.39 -13.01
C ASN A 17 -4.36 -14.92 -12.76
N ILE A 18 -5.38 -14.06 -12.74
CA ILE A 18 -5.21 -12.63 -12.45
C ILE A 18 -5.29 -12.34 -10.95
N ASP A 19 -5.84 -13.23 -10.13
CA ASP A 19 -5.99 -12.99 -8.69
C ASP A 19 -4.66 -13.11 -7.96
N ILE A 20 -4.41 -12.26 -6.97
CA ILE A 20 -3.23 -12.36 -6.12
C ILE A 20 -3.16 -13.72 -5.42
N SER A 21 -1.96 -14.25 -5.19
CA SER A 21 -1.84 -15.43 -4.34
C SER A 21 -2.00 -15.06 -2.87
N ASP A 22 -2.62 -15.93 -2.06
CA ASP A 22 -2.76 -15.75 -0.60
C ASP A 22 -1.45 -15.31 0.07
N LYS A 23 -0.34 -15.97 -0.27
CA LYS A 23 1.00 -15.62 0.24
C LYS A 23 1.39 -14.16 -0.02
N MET A 24 1.12 -13.66 -1.22
CA MET A 24 1.43 -12.27 -1.58
C MET A 24 0.50 -11.29 -0.86
N PHE A 25 -0.77 -11.65 -0.69
CA PHE A 25 -1.70 -10.86 0.10
C PHE A 25 -1.25 -10.78 1.57
N GLU A 26 -0.87 -11.91 2.18
CA GLU A 26 -0.34 -11.98 3.55
C GLU A 26 0.94 -11.15 3.70
N LEU A 27 1.87 -11.24 2.73
CA LEU A 27 3.09 -10.42 2.75
C LEU A 27 2.77 -8.92 2.71
N ALA A 28 1.86 -8.49 1.82
CA ALA A 28 1.42 -7.09 1.80
C ALA A 28 0.82 -6.67 3.14
N GLU A 29 0.02 -7.55 3.75
CA GLU A 29 -0.63 -7.32 5.03
C GLU A 29 0.37 -7.15 6.18
N GLU A 30 1.34 -8.04 6.24
CA GLU A 30 2.42 -7.96 7.21
C GLU A 30 3.24 -6.67 7.05
N GLU A 31 3.56 -6.27 5.82
CA GLU A 31 4.40 -5.10 5.56
C GLU A 31 3.71 -3.80 5.97
N TYR A 32 2.43 -3.55 5.62
CA TYR A 32 1.77 -2.33 6.08
C TYR A 32 1.56 -2.31 7.60
N LYS A 33 1.33 -3.47 8.23
CA LYS A 33 1.25 -3.57 9.70
C LYS A 33 2.60 -3.26 10.36
N LYS A 34 3.71 -3.69 9.76
CA LYS A 34 5.08 -3.33 10.23
C LYS A 34 5.33 -1.83 10.07
N LEU A 35 4.91 -1.23 8.96
CA LEU A 35 4.99 0.22 8.75
C LEU A 35 4.18 0.98 9.80
N GLY A 36 2.95 0.54 10.09
CA GLY A 36 2.11 1.12 11.14
C GLY A 36 2.77 1.10 12.51
N LYS A 37 3.31 -0.06 12.92
CA LYS A 37 4.05 -0.19 14.19
C LYS A 37 5.29 0.71 14.25
N TRP A 38 5.98 0.88 13.13
CA TRP A 38 7.13 1.77 13.04
C TRP A 38 6.73 3.23 13.22
N ILE A 39 5.70 3.69 12.50
CA ILE A 39 5.21 5.06 12.59
C ILE A 39 4.72 5.37 14.00
N ASP A 40 3.91 4.50 14.60
CA ASP A 40 3.40 4.65 15.97
C ASP A 40 4.54 4.78 16.99
N LYS A 41 5.57 3.94 16.89
CA LYS A 41 6.76 4.01 17.75
C LYS A 41 7.52 5.34 17.62
N GLU A 42 7.66 5.86 16.40
CA GLU A 42 8.45 7.08 16.13
C GLU A 42 7.65 8.38 16.31
N THR A 43 6.34 8.28 16.59
CA THR A 43 5.46 9.43 16.77
C THR A 43 4.58 9.31 18.02
N PRO A 44 5.17 9.16 19.23
CA PRO A 44 4.39 8.99 20.47
C PRO A 44 3.46 10.18 20.79
N GLU A 45 3.65 11.33 20.14
CA GLU A 45 2.79 12.51 20.25
C GLU A 45 1.51 12.44 19.39
N TYR A 46 1.43 11.50 18.45
CA TYR A 46 0.29 11.32 17.55
C TYR A 46 -0.34 9.94 17.72
N GLN A 47 -1.66 9.86 17.55
CA GLN A 47 -2.35 8.59 17.37
C GLN A 47 -2.54 8.39 15.86
N ILE A 48 -1.83 7.41 15.28
CA ILE A 48 -1.81 7.17 13.84
C ILE A 48 -2.21 5.72 13.53
N SER A 49 -3.17 5.56 12.61
CA SER A 49 -3.56 4.27 12.05
C SER A 49 -3.05 4.12 10.61
N ILE A 50 -2.48 2.96 10.28
CA ILE A 50 -2.14 2.59 8.89
C ILE A 50 -3.04 1.46 8.45
N TYR A 51 -3.73 1.66 7.32
CA TYR A 51 -4.60 0.64 6.73
C TYR A 51 -4.64 0.76 5.21
N PRO A 52 -4.92 -0.35 4.50
CA PRO A 52 -5.03 -0.32 3.05
C PRO A 52 -6.31 0.39 2.61
N GLN A 53 -6.23 1.04 1.47
CA GLN A 53 -7.38 1.44 0.66
C GLN A 53 -7.26 0.77 -0.72
N GLY A 54 -8.12 1.16 -1.67
CA GLY A 54 -8.00 0.70 -3.05
C GLY A 54 -8.19 -0.81 -3.21
N SER A 55 -7.42 -1.40 -4.11
CA SER A 55 -7.60 -2.78 -4.57
C SER A 55 -7.38 -3.82 -3.46
N PHE A 56 -6.39 -3.62 -2.59
CA PHE A 56 -6.13 -4.48 -1.44
C PHE A 56 -7.28 -4.44 -0.43
N ALA A 57 -7.83 -3.27 -0.13
CA ALA A 57 -8.96 -3.14 0.79
C ALA A 57 -10.25 -3.77 0.25
N LEU A 58 -10.42 -3.77 -1.07
CA LEU A 58 -11.60 -4.33 -1.75
C LEU A 58 -11.47 -5.82 -2.07
N GLY A 59 -10.29 -6.41 -1.91
CA GLY A 59 -10.02 -7.79 -2.34
C GLY A 59 -10.08 -7.97 -3.86
N THR A 60 -9.72 -6.91 -4.61
CA THR A 60 -9.74 -6.89 -6.08
C THR A 60 -8.37 -6.62 -6.67
N VAL A 61 -7.30 -6.86 -5.91
CA VAL A 61 -5.94 -6.69 -6.43
C VAL A 61 -5.67 -7.77 -7.46
N VAL A 62 -5.02 -7.38 -8.55
CA VAL A 62 -4.67 -8.29 -9.64
C VAL A 62 -3.17 -8.45 -9.73
N ARG A 63 -2.72 -9.63 -10.13
CA ARG A 63 -1.31 -9.89 -10.41
C ARG A 63 -0.84 -8.97 -11.53
N PRO A 64 0.34 -8.37 -11.39
CA PRO A 64 0.96 -7.66 -12.49
C PRO A 64 1.17 -8.59 -13.69
N ILE A 65 1.06 -8.04 -14.90
CA ILE A 65 1.11 -8.82 -16.16
C ILE A 65 2.55 -9.28 -16.44
N SER A 66 3.54 -8.48 -16.03
CA SER A 66 4.95 -8.77 -16.17
C SER A 66 5.63 -8.84 -14.79
N ASN A 67 6.81 -9.45 -14.73
CA ASN A 67 7.63 -9.45 -13.51
C ASN A 67 8.35 -8.11 -13.27
N GLU A 68 8.14 -7.12 -14.16
CA GLU A 68 8.72 -5.77 -14.03
C GLU A 68 7.80 -4.85 -13.22
N ASP A 69 6.54 -5.23 -13.04
CA ASP A 69 5.53 -4.45 -12.35
C ASP A 69 5.33 -4.96 -10.91
N ASP A 70 5.27 -4.03 -9.97
CA ASP A 70 4.98 -4.31 -8.56
C ASP A 70 3.47 -4.23 -8.26
N TYR A 71 3.04 -4.93 -7.21
CA TYR A 71 1.71 -4.73 -6.65
C TYR A 71 1.62 -3.34 -6.00
N ASP A 72 0.53 -2.63 -6.26
CA ASP A 72 0.27 -1.32 -5.67
C ASP A 72 -0.38 -1.45 -4.30
N LEU A 73 0.35 -1.05 -3.25
CA LEU A 73 -0.16 -1.01 -1.89
C LEU A 73 -0.55 0.42 -1.53
N ASP A 74 -1.80 0.77 -1.83
CA ASP A 74 -2.40 2.04 -1.42
C ASP A 74 -2.67 2.05 0.09
N LEU A 75 -2.00 2.94 0.84
CA LEU A 75 -2.12 3.04 2.29
C LEU A 75 -2.66 4.40 2.71
N VAL A 76 -3.54 4.40 3.70
CA VAL A 76 -3.93 5.60 4.44
C VAL A 76 -3.12 5.65 5.73
N CYS A 77 -2.44 6.77 5.94
CA CYS A 77 -1.77 7.15 7.18
C CYS A 77 -2.67 8.17 7.89
N GLN A 78 -3.60 7.66 8.69
CA GLN A 78 -4.66 8.43 9.33
C GLN A 78 -4.21 8.90 10.71
N PHE A 79 -4.15 10.21 10.88
CA PHE A 79 -4.00 10.87 12.17
C PHE A 79 -5.39 11.04 12.79
N GLU A 80 -5.51 10.71 14.07
CA GLU A 80 -6.82 10.71 14.72
C GLU A 80 -7.39 12.11 14.96
N GLU A 81 -6.50 13.09 15.01
CA GLU A 81 -6.86 14.51 15.08
C GLU A 81 -5.96 15.35 14.18
N LYS A 82 -6.28 16.64 14.05
CA LYS A 82 -5.48 17.56 13.23
C LYS A 82 -4.10 17.88 13.80
N TYR A 83 -3.93 17.79 15.13
CA TYR A 83 -2.71 18.17 15.86
C TYR A 83 -2.13 19.55 15.47
N GLY A 84 -2.97 20.48 15.01
CA GLY A 84 -2.53 21.78 14.49
C GLY A 84 -1.71 21.73 13.18
N LEU A 85 -1.63 20.58 12.53
CA LEU A 85 -0.89 20.38 11.28
C LEU A 85 -1.73 20.80 10.08
N THR A 86 -1.10 21.52 9.14
CA THR A 86 -1.67 21.69 7.80
C THR A 86 -1.42 20.42 6.98
N ALA A 87 -2.20 20.20 5.92
CA ALA A 87 -1.99 19.05 5.04
C ALA A 87 -0.55 18.97 4.48
N LYS A 88 0.06 20.13 4.17
CA LYS A 88 1.46 20.20 3.73
C LYS A 88 2.43 19.78 4.84
N LYS A 89 2.25 20.30 6.06
CA LYS A 89 3.12 19.95 7.19
C LYS A 89 3.02 18.46 7.53
N MET A 90 1.79 17.93 7.59
CA MET A 90 1.54 16.51 7.82
C MET A 90 2.26 15.66 6.75
N LYS A 91 2.09 16.00 5.47
CA LYS A 91 2.69 15.25 4.36
C LYS A 91 4.22 15.36 4.34
N VAL A 92 4.76 16.57 4.36
CA VAL A 92 6.18 16.83 4.08
C VAL A 92 7.03 16.76 5.34
N ASP A 93 6.58 17.35 6.44
CA ASP A 93 7.41 17.53 7.64
C ASP A 93 7.30 16.34 8.60
N VAL A 94 6.18 15.61 8.56
CA VAL A 94 5.94 14.44 9.44
C VAL A 94 6.06 13.13 8.69
N VAL A 95 5.22 12.88 7.69
CA VAL A 95 5.14 11.56 7.04
C VAL A 95 6.37 11.25 6.19
N LYS A 96 6.86 12.18 5.36
CA LYS A 96 8.03 11.91 4.49
C LYS A 96 9.26 11.42 5.28
N PRO A 97 9.71 12.08 6.37
CA PRO A 97 10.84 11.59 7.15
C PRO A 97 10.65 10.20 7.73
N LEU A 98 9.43 9.84 8.14
CA LEU A 98 9.12 8.51 8.69
C LEU A 98 9.28 7.42 7.63
N LEU A 99 8.77 7.67 6.41
CA LEU A 99 8.89 6.75 5.28
C LEU A 99 10.35 6.57 4.84
N VAL A 100 11.13 7.65 4.81
CA VAL A 100 12.56 7.62 4.45
C VAL A 100 13.40 6.86 5.48
N LYS A 101 13.05 6.96 6.78
CA LYS A 101 13.78 6.27 7.85
C LYS A 101 13.38 4.81 8.05
N TYR A 102 12.21 4.40 7.55
CA TYR A 102 11.68 3.07 7.81
C TYR A 102 12.59 1.96 7.27
N LYS A 103 12.93 2.02 5.98
CA LYS A 103 13.72 1.02 5.25
C LYS A 103 14.52 1.70 4.15
N VAL A 104 15.47 0.98 3.56
CA VAL A 104 16.30 1.50 2.46
C VAL A 104 15.45 1.55 1.19
N SER A 105 15.17 2.75 0.69
CA SER A 105 14.44 2.93 -0.56
C SER A 105 15.27 2.45 -1.76
N GLN A 106 14.61 1.86 -2.74
CA GLN A 106 15.22 1.46 -4.01
C GLN A 106 15.59 2.69 -4.83
N ASN A 107 14.64 3.62 -4.91
CA ASN A 107 14.73 4.89 -5.62
C ASN A 107 14.53 6.07 -4.64
N GLU A 108 14.64 7.30 -5.13
CA GLU A 108 14.22 8.46 -4.36
C GLU A 108 12.70 8.41 -4.13
N ILE A 109 12.26 8.74 -2.91
CA ILE A 109 10.83 8.83 -2.59
C ILE A 109 10.17 9.90 -3.47
N GLU A 110 9.11 9.53 -4.19
CA GLU A 110 8.46 10.39 -5.17
C GLU A 110 7.27 11.14 -4.53
N GLU A 111 7.22 12.46 -4.72
CA GLU A 111 6.07 13.26 -4.34
C GLU A 111 4.97 13.19 -5.40
N LYS A 112 3.90 12.44 -5.13
CA LYS A 112 2.66 12.53 -5.92
C LYS A 112 1.74 13.60 -5.34
N ARG A 113 0.65 13.94 -6.04
CA ARG A 113 -0.27 15.01 -5.61
C ARG A 113 -0.81 14.82 -4.18
N ARG A 114 -1.21 13.59 -3.81
CA ARG A 114 -1.86 13.28 -2.52
C ARG A 114 -1.04 12.34 -1.63
N CYS A 115 -0.27 11.44 -2.22
CA CYS A 115 0.55 10.46 -1.51
C CYS A 115 2.04 10.75 -1.65
N TRP A 116 2.82 10.02 -0.86
CA TRP A 116 4.19 9.67 -1.18
C TRP A 116 4.22 8.30 -1.81
N HIS A 117 4.96 8.16 -2.91
CA HIS A 117 5.21 6.89 -3.57
C HIS A 117 6.62 6.40 -3.20
N ILE A 118 6.72 5.17 -2.72
CA ILE A 118 7.99 4.58 -2.28
C ILE A 118 8.12 3.11 -2.63
N GLU A 119 9.31 2.76 -3.12
CA GLU A 119 9.76 1.39 -3.35
C GLU A 119 10.89 1.08 -2.36
N TYR A 120 10.81 -0.05 -1.65
CA TYR A 120 11.83 -0.47 -0.69
C TYR A 120 12.63 -1.66 -1.23
N LYS A 121 13.96 -1.65 -1.05
CA LYS A 121 14.85 -2.69 -1.59
C LYS A 121 14.57 -4.09 -1.06
N ASP A 122 14.09 -4.20 0.17
CA ASP A 122 13.75 -5.44 0.85
C ASP A 122 12.27 -5.83 0.70
N ILE A 123 11.50 -5.06 -0.08
CA ILE A 123 10.09 -5.32 -0.42
C ILE A 123 9.94 -5.29 -1.96
N PRO A 124 10.59 -6.22 -2.70
CA PRO A 124 10.77 -6.12 -4.15
C PRO A 124 9.53 -6.48 -4.99
N TYR A 125 8.36 -6.61 -4.36
CA TYR A 125 7.11 -6.95 -5.03
C TYR A 125 6.02 -5.89 -4.84
N PHE A 126 6.28 -4.88 -4.01
CA PHE A 126 5.29 -3.89 -3.63
C PHE A 126 5.92 -2.50 -3.72
N HIS A 127 5.22 -1.59 -4.38
CA HIS A 127 5.38 -0.17 -4.09
C HIS A 127 4.25 0.28 -3.16
N MET A 128 4.51 1.32 -2.39
CA MET A 128 3.53 1.87 -1.44
C MET A 128 3.18 3.30 -1.82
N ASP A 129 1.88 3.56 -1.98
CA ASP A 129 1.33 4.90 -2.10
C ASP A 129 0.70 5.30 -0.77
N VAL A 130 1.43 6.08 0.04
CA VAL A 130 1.01 6.45 1.40
C VAL A 130 0.35 7.83 1.40
N ILE A 131 -0.95 7.88 1.70
CA ILE A 131 -1.74 9.12 1.82
C ILE A 131 -1.85 9.53 3.29
N PRO A 132 -1.29 10.68 3.69
CA PRO A 132 -1.56 11.28 4.99
C PRO A 132 -2.99 11.83 5.05
N ALA A 133 -3.75 11.48 6.08
CA ALA A 133 -5.15 11.86 6.25
C ALA A 133 -5.48 12.17 7.72
N TYR A 134 -6.64 12.78 7.94
CA TYR A 134 -7.27 12.87 9.26
C TYR A 134 -8.52 11.98 9.27
N ALA A 135 -8.95 11.57 10.46
CA ALA A 135 -10.26 10.96 10.68
C ALA A 135 -11.43 11.90 10.30
#